data_AF-A0AAX4KYN1-F1
#
_entry.id   AF-A0AAX4KYN1-F1
#
_cell.length_a   1.000
_cell.length_b   1.000
_cell.length_c   1.000
_cell.angle_alpha   90.00
_cell.angle_beta   90.00
_cell.angle_gamma   90.00
#
_symmetry.space_group_name_H-M   'P 1'
#
loop_
_entity.id
_entity.type
_entity.pdbx_description
1 polymer ?
#
loop_
_entity_poly.entity_id
_entity_poly.type
_entity_poly.pdbx_seq_one_letter_code
_entity_poly.pdbx_strand_id
1 'polypeptide(L)'
;MPGFMQFITGLILWIYITLFNISTSNAIYMAAVAFTAYGVHWFAMGLNKHYGGDTRVDGYMAIAFLWLSIIGAFVFYKVGDIPVGILFTLLTLVYISDIPASLLASRTWTRIKGGFHLITAVWLMYLTFAAISNFALGMTLPL
;
A
#
# COMPACT_ATOMS: atom_id res chain seq x y z
N MET A 1 1.18 4.96 -13.98
CA MET A 1 2.48 4.33 -13.70
C MET A 1 2.55 3.57 -12.37
N PRO A 2 2.15 4.13 -11.19
CA PRO A 2 2.44 3.47 -9.92
C PRO A 2 1.74 2.11 -9.74
N GLY A 3 0.45 1.99 -10.04
CA GLY A 3 -0.29 0.72 -9.86
C GLY A 3 0.25 -0.44 -10.69
N PHE A 4 0.61 -0.19 -11.96
CA PHE A 4 1.12 -1.24 -12.84
C PHE A 4 2.51 -1.75 -12.43
N MET A 5 3.43 -0.83 -12.06
CA MET A 5 4.74 -1.23 -11.55
C MET A 5 4.61 -2.00 -10.23
N GLN A 6 3.72 -1.55 -9.34
CA GLN A 6 3.46 -2.22 -8.06
C GLN A 6 2.96 -3.65 -8.28
N PHE A 7 2.04 -3.85 -9.25
CA PHE A 7 1.55 -5.18 -9.63
C PHE A 7 2.67 -6.08 -10.16
N ILE A 8 3.54 -5.57 -11.05
CA ILE A 8 4.71 -6.31 -11.55
C ILE A 8 5.64 -6.72 -10.41
N THR A 9 5.93 -5.82 -9.48
CA THR A 9 6.73 -6.15 -8.29
C THR A 9 6.10 -7.31 -7.51
N GLY A 10 4.78 -7.29 -7.30
CA GLY A 10 4.08 -8.39 -6.64
C GLY A 10 4.25 -9.72 -7.37
N LEU A 11 4.10 -9.75 -8.71
CA LEU A 11 4.32 -10.96 -9.51
C LEU A 11 5.75 -11.48 -9.39
N ILE A 12 6.75 -10.60 -9.44
CA ILE A 12 8.16 -10.97 -9.28
C ILE A 12 8.39 -11.60 -7.89
N LEU A 13 7.80 -11.04 -6.83
CA LEU A 13 7.91 -11.61 -5.48
C LEU A 13 7.25 -12.99 -5.37
N TRP A 14 6.09 -13.20 -5.99
CA TRP A 14 5.45 -14.53 -6.04
C TRP A 14 6.30 -15.57 -6.78
N ILE A 15 6.88 -15.18 -7.92
CA ILE A 15 7.80 -16.02 -8.68
C ILE A 15 9.02 -16.36 -7.82
N TYR A 16 9.59 -15.37 -7.11
CA TYR A 16 10.72 -15.56 -6.22
C TYR A 16 10.40 -16.56 -5.08
N ILE A 17 9.27 -16.37 -4.39
CA ILE A 17 8.80 -17.30 -3.34
C ILE A 17 8.70 -18.73 -3.90
N THR A 18 8.12 -18.88 -5.09
CA THR A 18 7.85 -20.18 -5.71
C THR A 18 9.13 -20.87 -6.18
N LEU A 19 9.99 -20.17 -6.93
CA LEU A 19 11.21 -20.76 -7.51
C LEU A 19 12.24 -21.14 -6.45
N PHE A 20 12.32 -20.36 -5.36
CA PHE A 20 13.28 -20.60 -4.27
C PHE A 20 12.66 -21.37 -3.08
N ASN A 21 11.42 -21.84 -3.20
CA ASN A 21 10.73 -22.64 -2.18
C ASN A 21 10.78 -22.00 -0.78
N ILE A 22 10.51 -20.69 -0.70
CA ILE A 22 10.54 -19.95 0.57
C ILE A 22 9.36 -20.43 1.43
N SER A 23 9.67 -21.29 2.39
CA SER A 23 8.69 -21.97 3.25
C SER A 23 8.71 -21.49 4.70
N THR A 24 9.74 -20.73 5.09
CA THR A 24 9.85 -20.13 6.43
C THR A 24 9.04 -18.85 6.54
N SER A 25 8.64 -18.49 7.77
CA SER A 25 7.94 -17.23 8.03
C SER A 25 8.78 -16.05 7.54
N ASN A 26 8.26 -15.30 6.57
CA ASN A 26 9.00 -14.24 5.91
C ASN A 26 8.08 -13.08 5.50
N ALA A 27 8.52 -11.85 5.77
CA ALA A 27 7.85 -10.61 5.40
C ALA A 27 7.62 -10.49 3.88
N ILE A 28 8.43 -11.16 3.07
CA ILE A 28 8.30 -11.20 1.60
C ILE A 28 6.91 -11.70 1.16
N TYR A 29 6.29 -12.61 1.91
CA TYR A 29 4.93 -13.07 1.60
C TYR A 29 3.91 -11.93 1.71
N MET A 30 3.98 -11.15 2.80
CA MET A 30 3.11 -9.98 3.00
C MET A 30 3.41 -8.89 1.96
N ALA A 31 4.69 -8.67 1.63
CA ALA A 31 5.07 -7.77 0.56
C ALA A 31 4.44 -8.21 -0.78
N ALA A 32 4.55 -9.49 -1.16
CA ALA A 32 3.97 -10.02 -2.39
C ALA A 32 2.46 -9.79 -2.46
N VAL A 33 1.72 -10.11 -1.39
CA VAL A 33 0.28 -9.84 -1.28
C VAL A 33 -0.01 -8.34 -1.47
N ALA A 34 0.70 -7.49 -0.75
CA ALA A 34 0.48 -6.04 -0.79
C ALA A 34 0.76 -5.46 -2.17
N PHE A 35 1.93 -5.72 -2.75
CA PHE A 35 2.31 -5.21 -4.05
C PHE A 35 1.33 -5.64 -5.14
N THR A 36 0.87 -6.90 -5.11
CA THR A 36 -0.17 -7.38 -6.03
C THR A 36 -1.51 -6.68 -5.80
N ALA A 37 -2.04 -6.69 -4.58
CA ALA A 37 -3.38 -6.19 -4.30
C ALA A 37 -3.51 -4.67 -4.50
N TYR A 38 -2.57 -3.88 -3.98
CA TYR A 38 -2.56 -2.43 -4.18
C TYR A 38 -2.28 -2.07 -5.63
N GLY A 39 -1.44 -2.84 -6.34
CA GLY A 39 -1.22 -2.64 -7.77
C GLY A 39 -2.51 -2.78 -8.59
N VAL A 40 -3.26 -3.87 -8.36
CA VAL A 40 -4.57 -4.11 -8.98
C VAL A 40 -5.57 -3.02 -8.58
N HIS A 41 -5.61 -2.62 -7.31
CA HIS A 41 -6.48 -1.56 -6.81
C HIS A 41 -6.30 -0.24 -7.55
N TRP A 42 -5.06 0.24 -7.68
CA TRP A 42 -4.76 1.47 -8.40
C TRP A 42 -5.11 1.37 -9.88
N PHE A 43 -4.91 0.20 -10.47
CA PHE A 43 -5.30 -0.05 -11.87
C PHE A 43 -6.83 -0.01 -12.04
N ALA A 44 -7.57 -0.70 -11.15
CA ALA A 44 -9.02 -0.73 -11.14
C ALA A 44 -9.63 0.66 -10.93
N MET A 45 -9.13 1.44 -9.96
CA MET A 45 -9.60 2.82 -9.75
C MET A 45 -9.28 3.73 -10.94
N GLY A 46 -8.12 3.53 -11.59
CA GLY A 46 -7.76 4.27 -12.80
C GLY A 46 -8.75 4.01 -13.94
N LEU A 47 -9.10 2.74 -14.17
CA LEU A 47 -10.10 2.36 -15.16
C LEU A 47 -11.50 2.85 -14.78
N ASN A 48 -11.91 2.69 -13.52
CA ASN A 48 -13.20 3.16 -13.03
C ASN A 48 -13.38 4.67 -13.31
N LYS A 49 -12.35 5.47 -13.03
CA LYS A 49 -12.34 6.92 -13.32
C LYS A 49 -12.34 7.22 -14.82
N HIS A 50 -11.61 6.44 -15.63
CA HIS A 50 -11.59 6.64 -17.08
C HIS A 50 -12.98 6.45 -17.71
N TYR A 51 -13.76 5.48 -17.20
CA TYR A 51 -15.12 5.21 -17.68
C TYR A 51 -16.21 5.98 -16.93
N GLY A 52 -15.85 6.88 -16.00
CA GLY A 52 -16.82 7.66 -15.23
C GLY A 52 -17.69 6.82 -14.29
N GLY A 53 -17.17 5.71 -13.78
CA GLY A 53 -17.91 4.80 -12.89
C GLY A 53 -18.16 5.37 -11.49
N ASP A 54 -19.05 4.69 -10.76
CA ASP A 54 -19.53 5.17 -9.45
C ASP A 54 -18.45 5.09 -8.36
N THR A 55 -18.13 6.25 -7.78
CA THR A 55 -17.18 6.41 -6.67
C THR A 55 -17.59 5.69 -5.38
N ARG A 56 -18.86 5.31 -5.21
CA ARG A 56 -19.31 4.54 -4.04
C ARG A 56 -18.72 3.13 -4.04
N VAL A 57 -18.46 2.56 -5.22
CA VAL A 57 -17.81 1.25 -5.36
C VAL A 57 -16.40 1.29 -4.77
N ASP A 58 -15.68 2.38 -4.98
CA ASP A 58 -14.36 2.60 -4.37
C ASP A 58 -14.45 2.61 -2.83
N GLY A 59 -15.52 3.22 -2.29
CA GLY A 59 -15.79 3.24 -0.84
C GLY A 59 -16.05 1.87 -0.22
N TYR A 60 -16.71 0.94 -0.93
CA TYR A 60 -16.86 -0.44 -0.46
C TYR A 60 -15.56 -1.22 -0.54
N MET A 61 -14.80 -1.02 -1.63
CA MET A 61 -13.49 -1.63 -1.80
C MET A 61 -12.50 -1.18 -0.72
N ALA A 62 -12.57 0.07 -0.26
CA ALA A 62 -11.76 0.62 0.82
C ALA A 62 -11.82 -0.22 2.12
N ILE A 63 -12.92 -0.92 2.39
CA ILE A 63 -13.04 -1.81 3.56
C ILE A 63 -12.07 -2.99 3.47
N ALA A 64 -11.95 -3.61 2.29
CA ALA A 64 -11.00 -4.71 2.07
C ALA A 64 -9.55 -4.22 2.21
N PHE A 65 -9.24 -3.04 1.67
CA PHE A 65 -7.90 -2.47 1.77
C PHE A 65 -7.56 -1.91 3.15
N LEU A 66 -8.56 -1.48 3.93
CA LEU A 66 -8.40 -1.21 5.34
C LEU A 66 -7.92 -2.46 6.09
N TRP A 67 -8.60 -3.59 5.87
CA TRP A 67 -8.23 -4.84 6.51
C TRP A 67 -6.82 -5.30 6.09
N LEU A 68 -6.52 -5.23 4.79
CA LEU A 68 -5.19 -5.54 4.28
C LEU A 68 -4.11 -4.61 4.86
N SER A 69 -4.44 -3.32 5.06
CA SER A 69 -3.54 -2.36 5.69
C SER A 69 -3.21 -2.75 7.14
N ILE A 70 -4.23 -3.16 7.91
CA ILE A 70 -4.07 -3.60 9.30
C ILE A 70 -3.20 -4.85 9.37
N ILE A 71 -3.44 -5.84 8.50
CA ILE A 71 -2.61 -7.07 8.44
C ILE A 71 -1.16 -6.72 8.12
N GLY A 72 -0.93 -5.87 7.12
CA GLY A 72 0.43 -5.48 6.77
C GLY A 72 1.14 -4.78 7.92
N ALA A 73 0.48 -3.84 8.61
CA ALA A 73 1.05 -3.17 9.78
C ALA A 73 1.43 -4.19 10.86
N PHE A 74 0.53 -5.12 11.17
CA PHE A 74 0.79 -6.18 12.13
C PHE A 74 2.02 -7.03 11.76
N VAL A 75 2.10 -7.49 10.51
CA VAL A 75 3.22 -8.34 10.05
C VAL A 75 4.54 -7.59 10.07
N PHE A 76 4.61 -6.39 9.49
CA PHE A 76 5.86 -5.63 9.37
C PHE A 76 6.40 -5.19 10.74
N TYR A 77 5.54 -4.77 11.68
CA TYR A 77 6.01 -4.53 13.05
C TYR A 77 6.49 -5.81 13.74
N LYS A 78 5.85 -6.96 13.50
CA LYS A 78 6.26 -8.23 14.13
C LYS A 78 7.60 -8.76 13.62
N VAL A 79 7.95 -8.50 12.36
CA VAL A 79 9.26 -8.89 11.80
C VAL A 79 10.35 -7.85 12.07
N GLY A 80 10.04 -6.73 12.75
CA GLY A 80 10.99 -5.68 13.09
C GLY A 80 11.23 -4.65 11.97
N ASP A 81 10.49 -4.73 10.86
CA ASP A 81 10.51 -3.75 9.77
C ASP A 81 9.57 -2.59 10.13
N ILE A 82 10.09 -1.71 10.99
CA ILE A 82 9.36 -0.55 11.51
C ILE A 82 9.00 0.44 10.39
N PRO A 83 9.90 0.79 9.43
CA PRO A 83 9.58 1.76 8.40
C PRO A 83 8.41 1.34 7.50
N VAL A 84 8.35 0.06 7.12
CA VAL A 84 7.21 -0.47 6.36
C VAL A 84 5.98 -0.65 7.26
N GLY A 85 6.13 -1.02 8.54
CA GLY A 85 5.03 -1.04 9.51
C GLY A 85 4.32 0.33 9.64
N ILE A 86 5.10 1.43 9.65
CA ILE A 86 4.58 2.80 9.64
C ILE A 86 3.80 3.07 8.36
N LEU A 87 4.32 2.67 7.20
CA LEU A 87 3.62 2.83 5.91
C LEU A 87 2.21 2.21 5.97
N PHE A 88 2.11 0.98 6.46
CA PHE A 88 0.82 0.30 6.56
C PHE A 88 -0.11 0.93 7.60
N THR A 89 0.44 1.48 8.68
CA THR A 89 -0.33 2.26 9.65
C THR A 89 -0.94 3.51 9.00
N LEU A 90 -0.16 4.22 8.19
CA LEU A 90 -0.64 5.39 7.45
C LEU A 90 -1.70 5.01 6.40
N LEU A 91 -1.52 3.88 5.70
CA LEU A 91 -2.53 3.34 4.79
C LEU A 91 -3.83 2.99 5.53
N THR A 92 -3.75 2.41 6.72
CA THR A 92 -4.93 2.20 7.58
C THR A 92 -5.68 3.50 7.83
N LEU A 93 -4.98 4.59 8.16
CA LEU A 93 -5.60 5.91 8.37
C LEU A 93 -6.23 6.47 7.09
N VAL A 94 -5.56 6.29 5.94
CA VAL A 94 -6.12 6.64 4.62
C VAL A 94 -7.45 5.93 4.41
N TYR A 95 -7.50 4.61 4.55
CA TYR A 95 -8.74 3.85 4.28
C TYR A 95 -9.83 4.08 5.33
N ILE A 96 -9.49 4.28 6.60
CA ILE A 96 -10.46 4.72 7.63
C ILE A 96 -11.13 6.03 7.23
N SER A 97 -10.36 6.98 6.68
CA SER A 97 -10.89 8.26 6.24
C SER A 97 -11.60 8.21 4.88
N ASP A 98 -11.24 7.24 4.02
CA ASP A 98 -11.81 7.08 2.68
C ASP A 98 -13.23 6.52 2.69
N ILE A 99 -13.51 5.56 3.58
CA ILE A 99 -14.85 4.97 3.72
C ILE A 99 -15.94 6.04 3.92
N PRO A 100 -15.87 6.93 4.94
CA PRO A 100 -16.87 7.97 5.12
C PRO A 100 -16.77 9.08 4.06
N ALA A 101 -15.60 9.36 3.50
CA ALA A 101 -15.46 10.33 2.41
C ALA A 101 -16.24 9.89 1.15
N SER A 102 -16.15 8.61 0.81
CA SER A 102 -16.71 8.03 -0.42
C SER A 102 -18.17 7.61 -0.25
N LEU A 103 -18.55 7.01 0.88
CA LEU A 103 -19.93 6.55 1.11
C LEU A 103 -20.89 7.66 1.54
N LEU A 104 -20.42 8.62 2.34
CA LEU A 104 -21.25 9.73 2.86
C LEU A 104 -21.09 11.03 2.05
N ALA A 105 -20.27 11.03 1.00
CA ALA A 105 -19.94 12.21 0.19
C ALA A 105 -19.55 13.45 1.02
N SER A 106 -18.90 13.22 2.18
CA SER A 106 -18.66 14.28 3.16
C SER A 106 -17.42 15.11 2.83
N ARG A 107 -17.61 16.43 2.64
CA ARG A 107 -16.53 17.37 2.33
C ARG A 107 -15.45 17.42 3.41
N THR A 108 -15.82 17.25 4.67
CA THR A 108 -14.88 17.24 5.80
C THR A 108 -13.97 16.00 5.74
N TRP A 109 -14.56 14.82 5.54
CA TRP A 109 -13.80 13.57 5.41
C TRP A 109 -12.90 13.55 4.18
N THR A 110 -13.33 14.16 3.07
CA THR A 110 -12.49 14.33 1.88
C THR A 110 -11.22 15.14 2.17
N ARG A 111 -11.28 16.17 3.03
CA ARG A 111 -10.09 16.95 3.43
C ARG A 111 -9.17 16.15 4.34
N ILE A 112 -9.73 15.44 5.34
CA ILE A 112 -8.98 14.57 6.25
C ILE A 112 -8.24 13.50 5.46
N LYS A 113 -8.95 12.85 4.53
CA LYS A 113 -8.38 11.88 3.59
C LYS A 113 -7.23 12.45 2.79
N GLY A 114 -7.39 13.66 2.23
CA GLY A 114 -6.32 14.36 1.53
C GLY A 114 -5.06 14.57 2.39
N GLY A 115 -5.26 14.92 3.67
CA GLY A 115 -4.17 15.05 4.64
C GLY A 115 -3.41 13.74 4.87
N PHE A 116 -4.12 12.63 5.14
CA PHE A 116 -3.48 11.34 5.32
C PHE A 116 -2.80 10.83 4.04
N HIS A 117 -3.38 11.08 2.86
CA HIS A 117 -2.69 10.78 1.59
C HIS A 117 -1.39 11.55 1.44
N LEU A 118 -1.35 12.83 1.79
CA LEU A 118 -0.15 13.63 1.69
C LEU A 118 0.95 13.11 2.63
N ILE A 119 0.60 12.82 3.88
CA ILE A 119 1.54 12.26 4.87
C ILE A 119 2.07 10.90 4.36
N THR A 120 1.18 10.04 3.89
CA THR A 120 1.57 8.72 3.34
C THR A 120 2.46 8.85 2.12
N ALA A 121 2.18 9.80 1.23
CA ALA A 121 2.99 10.06 0.04
C ALA A 121 4.40 10.53 0.40
N VAL A 122 4.53 11.44 1.37
CA VAL A 122 5.85 11.88 1.88
C VAL A 122 6.61 10.70 2.48
N TRP A 123 5.94 9.85 3.26
CA TRP A 123 6.57 8.65 3.81
C TRP A 123 7.06 7.68 2.72
N LEU A 124 6.26 7.46 1.67
CA LEU A 124 6.66 6.64 0.53
C LEU A 124 7.85 7.21 -0.25
N MET A 125 7.93 8.54 -0.38
CA MET A 125 9.10 9.20 -0.99
C MET A 125 10.35 8.95 -0.15
N TYR A 126 10.25 9.02 1.18
CA TYR A 126 11.33 8.67 2.09
C TYR A 126 11.75 7.20 1.94
N LEU A 127 10.82 6.25 2.00
CA LEU A 127 11.14 4.82 1.85
C LEU A 127 11.80 4.51 0.50
N THR A 128 11.32 5.15 -0.57
CA THR A 128 11.92 5.01 -1.90
C THR A 128 13.36 5.54 -1.93
N PHE A 129 13.58 6.72 -1.36
CA PHE A 129 14.92 7.30 -1.25
C PHE A 129 15.84 6.43 -0.40
N ALA A 130 15.37 5.96 0.76
CA ALA A 130 16.12 5.08 1.65
C ALA A 130 16.49 3.77 0.96
N ALA A 131 15.54 3.11 0.30
CA ALA A 131 15.79 1.87 -0.44
C ALA A 131 16.84 2.05 -1.53
N ILE A 132 16.67 3.06 -2.39
CA ILE A 132 17.59 3.29 -3.51
C ILE A 132 18.98 3.66 -3.00
N SER A 133 19.09 4.60 -2.05
CA SER A 133 20.38 5.01 -1.50
C SER A 133 21.08 3.87 -0.75
N ASN A 134 20.35 3.04 -0.01
CA ASN A 134 20.94 1.89 0.69
C ASN A 134 21.46 0.85 -0.30
N PHE A 135 20.64 0.44 -1.28
CA PHE A 135 21.03 -0.61 -2.22
C PHE A 135 22.02 -0.17 -3.30
N ALA A 136 21.94 1.09 -3.75
CA ALA A 136 22.79 1.60 -4.83
C ALA A 136 24.10 2.21 -4.33
N LEU A 137 24.09 2.86 -3.14
CA LEU A 137 25.23 3.60 -2.60
C LEU A 137 25.80 2.99 -1.31
N GLY A 138 25.17 1.95 -0.76
CA GLY A 138 25.61 1.34 0.50
C GLY A 138 25.34 2.18 1.74
N MET A 139 24.40 3.13 1.67
CA MET A 139 23.96 3.90 2.84
C MET A 139 23.22 3.00 3.86
N THR A 140 23.10 3.49 5.09
CA THR A 140 22.43 2.79 6.20
C THR A 140 21.26 3.60 6.75
N LEU A 141 20.41 4.11 5.86
CA LEU A 141 19.17 4.76 6.25
C LEU A 141 18.18 3.72 6.80
N PRO A 142 17.33 4.06 7.80
CA PRO A 142 16.28 3.16 8.24
C PRO A 142 15.38 2.75 7.07
N LEU A 143 15.42 1.46 6.76
CA LEU A 143 14.62 0.80 5.73
C LEU A 143 14.03 -0.48 6.30
#